data_AF-W4G523-F1
#
_entry.id   AF-W4G523-F1
#
_cell.length_a   1.000
_cell.length_b   1.000
_cell.length_c   1.000
_cell.angle_alpha   90.00
_cell.angle_beta   90.00
_cell.angle_gamma   90.00
#
_symmetry.space_group_name_H-M   'P 1'
#
loop_
_entity.id
_entity.type
_entity.pdbx_description
1 polymer ?
#
loop_
_entity_poly.entity_id
_entity_poly.type
_entity_poly.pdbx_seq_one_letter_code
_entity_poly.pdbx_strand_id
1 'polypeptide(L)'
;MKTIAAFAALALAPVAVQGHGRLVTPPHRGYIGKLPKYAPFVPPNWSDNSLNAGGVGATKNGQYGICGDPFTQASPRAHETGGTFGRFPQYGANVTGACYAPGAAMKLKVQLTANHKGFFEIGLCKLNGPKDVETEACFQPLVQPSGDAKYNVTPGDFFDLTYVLPPGVTCEGESHCVLRWHYTGWNNWGASTWGQEHFWNCADIFISSKCPAAGDAKYNVTPGDFFDLTYVLPPGVTCEGESHCVLRWHYTGWNNWGASTWGQEHFWNCADIFISSKCPAA
;
A
#
# COMPACT_ATOMS: atom_id res chain seq x y z
N MET A 1 27.69 24.45 59.94
CA MET A 1 27.63 23.98 58.54
C MET A 1 26.35 23.19 58.36
N LYS A 2 25.36 23.70 57.61
CA LYS A 2 24.11 22.99 57.30
C LYS A 2 24.17 22.60 55.83
N THR A 3 24.30 21.31 55.55
CA THR A 3 24.24 20.73 54.21
C THR A 3 22.79 20.70 53.74
N ILE A 4 22.47 21.47 52.71
CA ILE A 4 21.18 21.40 52.01
C ILE A 4 21.34 20.32 50.94
N ALA A 5 20.68 19.18 51.13
CA ALA A 5 20.57 18.16 50.09
C ALA A 5 19.51 18.60 49.07
N ALA A 6 19.96 18.98 47.87
CA ALA A 6 19.08 19.26 46.75
C ALA A 6 18.64 17.93 46.12
N PHE A 7 17.36 17.57 46.28
CA PHE A 7 16.74 16.50 45.51
C PHE A 7 16.48 17.01 44.09
N ALA A 8 17.27 16.54 43.13
CA ALA A 8 16.99 16.71 41.72
C ALA A 8 15.80 15.81 41.35
N ALA A 9 14.61 16.39 41.20
CA ALA A 9 13.47 15.70 40.61
C ALA A 9 13.75 15.48 39.12
N LEU A 10 14.05 14.23 38.75
CA LEU A 10 14.18 13.83 37.36
C LEU A 10 12.76 13.86 36.75
N ALA A 11 12.44 14.93 36.03
CA ALA A 11 11.18 15.03 35.29
C ALA A 11 11.16 13.96 34.19
N LEU A 12 10.40 12.89 34.40
CA LEU A 12 10.00 11.96 33.34
C LEU A 12 9.09 12.72 32.37
N ALA A 13 9.68 13.34 31.35
CA ALA A 13 8.90 13.80 30.21
C ALA A 13 8.24 12.57 29.57
N PRO A 14 6.93 12.57 29.31
CA PRO A 14 6.30 11.50 28.54
C PRO A 14 6.98 11.47 27.18
N VAL A 15 7.75 10.42 26.92
CA VAL A 15 8.26 10.14 25.58
C VAL A 15 7.01 9.81 24.78
N ALA A 16 6.55 10.76 23.96
CA ALA A 16 5.59 10.44 22.92
C ALA A 16 6.30 9.44 22.02
N VAL A 17 6.03 8.15 22.23
CA VAL A 17 6.47 7.12 21.30
C VAL A 17 5.69 7.44 20.05
N GLN A 18 6.39 7.98 19.05
CA GLN A 18 5.76 8.35 17.81
C GLN A 18 5.57 7.07 17.00
N GLY A 19 4.33 6.76 16.63
CA GLY A 19 4.04 5.66 15.73
C GLY A 19 4.81 5.85 14.44
N HIS A 20 5.09 4.77 13.73
CA HIS A 20 5.76 4.86 12.44
C HIS A 20 5.31 3.71 11.57
N GLY A 21 4.97 4.04 10.33
CA GLY A 21 4.61 3.03 9.34
C GLY A 21 4.53 3.59 7.93
N ARG A 22 4.60 2.66 6.97
CA ARG A 22 4.56 2.96 5.55
C ARG A 22 3.77 1.90 4.77
N LEU A 23 3.08 2.32 3.73
CA LEU A 23 2.51 1.44 2.72
C LEU A 23 3.62 1.03 1.73
N VAL A 24 4.09 -0.20 1.85
CA VAL A 24 5.18 -0.77 1.04
C VAL A 24 4.69 -1.21 -0.34
N THR A 25 3.50 -1.78 -0.42
CA THR A 25 2.90 -2.26 -1.68
C THR A 25 1.42 -1.89 -1.74
N PRO A 26 0.97 -1.18 -2.80
CA PRO A 26 1.82 -0.46 -3.76
C PRO A 26 2.69 0.58 -3.03
N PRO A 27 3.92 0.86 -3.49
CA PRO A 27 4.80 1.78 -2.77
C PRO A 27 4.21 3.18 -2.75
N HIS A 28 3.99 3.74 -1.55
CA HIS A 28 3.51 5.11 -1.43
C HIS A 28 4.54 6.13 -1.87
N ARG A 29 4.09 7.36 -2.15
CA ARG A 29 4.91 8.47 -2.67
C ARG A 29 6.17 8.74 -1.86
N GLY A 30 6.12 8.60 -0.53
CA GLY A 30 7.31 8.78 0.32
C GLY A 30 8.33 7.65 0.17
N TYR A 31 7.88 6.40 0.01
CA TYR A 31 8.76 5.24 -0.09
C TYR A 31 9.27 4.98 -1.51
N ILE A 32 8.47 5.31 -2.54
CA ILE A 32 8.70 4.87 -3.93
C ILE A 32 10.10 5.26 -4.46
N GLY A 33 10.60 6.45 -4.12
CA GLY A 33 11.92 6.94 -4.54
C GLY A 33 13.12 6.16 -3.96
N LYS A 34 12.92 5.32 -2.93
CA LYS A 34 13.96 4.43 -2.39
C LYS A 34 14.15 3.16 -3.22
N LEU A 35 13.23 2.87 -4.14
CA LEU A 35 13.29 1.69 -4.97
C LEU A 35 14.08 2.00 -6.25
N PRO A 36 15.04 1.13 -6.66
CA PRO A 36 15.90 1.40 -7.82
C PRO A 36 15.15 1.74 -9.11
N LYS A 37 13.98 1.14 -9.33
CA LYS A 37 13.12 1.40 -10.51
C LYS A 37 12.67 2.86 -10.61
N TYR A 38 12.41 3.53 -9.49
CA TYR A 38 11.80 4.85 -9.43
C TYR A 38 12.77 5.97 -9.05
N ALA A 39 13.97 5.62 -8.56
CA ALA A 39 15.02 6.57 -8.17
C ALA A 39 15.39 7.63 -9.23
N PRO A 40 15.33 7.36 -10.56
CA PRO A 40 15.54 8.39 -11.57
C PRO A 40 14.44 9.48 -11.62
N PHE A 41 13.27 9.24 -11.04
CA PHE A 41 12.09 10.11 -11.17
C PHE A 41 11.65 10.75 -9.86
N VAL A 42 11.83 10.04 -8.74
CA VAL A 42 11.39 10.47 -7.41
C VAL A 42 12.58 10.42 -6.44
N PRO A 43 12.91 11.52 -5.77
CA PRO A 43 13.98 11.50 -4.77
C PRO A 43 13.61 10.63 -3.56
N PRO A 44 14.56 10.00 -2.87
CA PRO A 44 14.27 9.23 -1.67
C PRO A 44 13.80 10.14 -0.53
N ASN A 45 12.68 9.77 0.12
CA ASN A 45 12.33 10.30 1.44
C ASN A 45 12.87 9.34 2.52
N TRP A 46 13.71 9.85 3.42
CA TRP A 46 14.30 9.05 4.50
C TRP A 46 13.40 8.90 5.72
N SER A 47 12.40 9.79 5.87
CA SER A 47 11.37 9.77 6.92
C SER A 47 10.01 9.33 6.36
N ASP A 48 10.02 8.44 5.37
CA ASP A 48 8.83 7.97 4.65
C ASP A 48 7.85 7.20 5.55
N ASN A 49 8.30 6.68 6.70
CA ASN A 49 7.47 6.05 7.72
C ASN A 49 6.91 7.01 8.78
N SER A 50 7.13 8.33 8.67
CA SER A 50 6.75 9.33 9.69
C SER A 50 5.66 10.31 9.21
N LEU A 51 4.82 9.92 8.24
CA LEU A 51 3.78 10.79 7.67
C LEU A 51 2.54 10.88 8.56
N ASN A 52 2.70 11.55 9.70
CA ASN A 52 1.73 11.61 10.79
C ASN A 52 0.97 12.94 10.89
N ALA A 53 0.91 13.71 9.80
CA ALA A 53 0.26 15.02 9.71
C ALA A 53 0.73 16.05 10.75
N GLY A 54 1.97 15.91 11.25
CA GLY A 54 2.52 16.78 12.30
C GLY A 54 2.27 16.29 13.73
N GLY A 55 1.73 15.07 13.88
CA GLY A 55 1.52 14.40 15.17
C GLY A 55 0.21 14.75 15.87
N VAL A 56 -0.05 14.09 16.99
CA VAL A 56 -1.34 14.17 17.73
C VAL A 56 -1.74 15.60 18.08
N GLY A 57 -0.76 16.46 18.41
CA GLY A 57 -1.02 17.86 18.72
C GLY A 57 -1.64 18.64 17.55
N ALA A 58 -1.29 18.29 16.32
CA ALA A 58 -1.84 18.88 15.10
C ALA A 58 -3.18 18.21 14.70
N THR A 59 -3.29 16.89 14.84
CA THR A 59 -4.48 16.13 14.40
C THR A 59 -5.64 16.16 15.38
N LYS A 60 -5.46 16.61 16.63
CA LYS A 60 -6.50 16.62 17.69
C LYS A 60 -7.83 17.26 17.31
N ASN A 61 -7.81 18.17 16.33
CA ASN A 61 -8.99 18.88 15.82
C ASN A 61 -9.46 18.34 14.46
N GLY A 62 -8.99 17.17 14.03
CA GLY A 62 -9.32 16.56 12.74
C GLY A 62 -8.64 17.24 11.54
N GLN A 63 -7.53 17.96 11.75
CA GLN A 63 -6.79 18.64 10.69
C GLN A 63 -5.57 17.81 10.26
N TYR A 64 -5.49 17.50 8.98
CA TYR A 64 -4.38 16.73 8.40
C TYR A 64 -4.21 17.08 6.92
N GLY A 65 -2.98 16.93 6.39
CA GLY A 65 -2.75 16.94 4.95
C GLY A 65 -3.21 15.63 4.33
N ILE A 66 -3.66 15.67 3.07
CA ILE A 66 -4.38 14.57 2.43
C ILE A 66 -3.53 13.28 2.38
N CYS A 67 -2.22 13.45 2.24
CA CYS A 67 -1.24 12.37 2.12
C CYS A 67 -0.25 12.31 3.30
N GLY A 68 -0.64 12.83 4.47
CA GLY A 68 0.10 12.66 5.73
C GLY A 68 1.10 13.76 6.07
N ASP A 69 1.20 14.78 5.24
CA ASP A 69 1.91 16.03 5.54
C ASP A 69 1.13 16.90 6.55
N PRO A 70 1.78 17.79 7.32
CA PRO A 70 1.09 18.73 8.20
C PRO A 70 0.09 19.64 7.47
N PHE A 71 -1.11 19.78 8.02
CA PHE A 71 -2.17 20.60 7.44
C PHE A 71 -1.77 22.08 7.24
N THR A 72 -0.86 22.61 8.06
CA THR A 72 -0.40 24.01 7.97
C THR A 72 0.53 24.28 6.79
N GLN A 73 1.06 23.24 6.14
CA GLN A 73 1.87 23.40 4.93
C GLN A 73 0.98 23.77 3.73
N ALA A 74 1.55 24.58 2.82
CA ALA A 74 0.87 24.97 1.59
C ALA A 74 0.65 23.76 0.67
N SER A 75 -0.48 23.74 -0.02
CA SER A 75 -0.79 22.72 -1.03
C SER A 75 -0.27 23.15 -2.42
N PRO A 76 0.24 22.23 -3.26
CA PRO A 76 0.43 20.80 -2.98
C PRO A 76 1.56 20.59 -1.96
N ARG A 77 1.24 19.82 -0.90
CA ARG A 77 2.23 19.40 0.08
C ARG A 77 3.18 18.38 -0.54
N ALA A 78 4.25 18.03 0.16
CA ALA A 78 5.33 17.21 -0.41
C ALA A 78 4.83 15.87 -0.98
N HIS A 79 3.85 15.23 -0.34
CA HIS A 79 3.28 13.94 -0.75
C HIS A 79 1.95 14.07 -1.50
N GLU A 80 1.48 15.28 -1.77
CA GLU A 80 0.30 15.51 -2.60
C GLU A 80 0.66 15.57 -4.09
N THR A 81 -0.33 15.44 -4.99
CA THR A 81 -0.10 15.51 -6.44
C THR A 81 0.52 16.84 -6.82
N GLY A 82 1.67 16.80 -7.50
CA GLY A 82 2.48 17.97 -7.84
C GLY A 82 3.56 18.33 -6.81
N GLY A 83 3.56 17.67 -5.65
CA GLY A 83 4.59 17.81 -4.61
C GLY A 83 5.94 17.18 -4.98
N THR A 84 6.90 17.29 -4.07
CA THR A 84 8.25 16.71 -4.21
C THR A 84 8.23 15.20 -4.46
N PHE A 85 7.26 14.49 -3.87
CA PHE A 85 7.11 13.04 -3.95
C PHE A 85 5.89 12.60 -4.79
N GLY A 86 4.87 13.46 -4.95
CA GLY A 86 3.71 13.21 -5.82
C GLY A 86 3.96 13.61 -7.27
N ARG A 87 4.84 12.88 -7.96
CA ARG A 87 5.42 13.31 -9.25
C ARG A 87 4.63 12.86 -10.48
N PHE A 88 3.42 12.32 -10.31
CA PHE A 88 2.57 11.88 -11.42
C PHE A 88 2.40 12.95 -12.54
N PRO A 89 2.19 14.25 -12.25
CA PRO A 89 2.01 15.25 -13.30
C PRO A 89 3.19 15.39 -14.27
N GLN A 90 4.38 14.91 -13.88
CA GLN A 90 5.62 15.06 -14.64
C GLN A 90 6.05 13.76 -15.31
N TYR A 91 5.75 12.61 -14.71
CA TYR A 91 6.28 11.32 -15.14
C TYR A 91 5.21 10.24 -15.39
N GLY A 92 3.95 10.51 -15.04
CA GLY A 92 2.80 9.63 -15.28
C GLY A 92 3.05 8.18 -14.87
N ALA A 93 2.93 7.27 -15.84
CA ALA A 93 3.13 5.84 -15.67
C ALA A 93 4.48 5.46 -15.03
N ASN A 94 5.55 6.25 -15.24
CA ASN A 94 6.88 5.96 -14.70
C ASN A 94 6.95 6.03 -13.17
N VAL A 95 6.01 6.73 -12.53
CA VAL A 95 5.91 6.86 -11.06
C VAL A 95 4.65 6.23 -10.51
N THR A 96 3.96 5.41 -11.31
CA THR A 96 2.81 4.62 -10.89
C THR A 96 3.31 3.33 -10.24
N GLY A 97 2.95 3.11 -8.98
CA GLY A 97 3.48 2.04 -8.14
C GLY A 97 2.91 0.65 -8.44
N ALA A 98 1.69 0.58 -8.98
CA ALA A 98 1.03 -0.67 -9.36
C ALA A 98 -0.06 -0.46 -10.43
N CYS A 99 -0.46 -1.55 -11.07
CA CYS A 99 -1.52 -1.62 -12.07
C CYS A 99 -2.45 -2.78 -11.68
N TYR A 100 -3.75 -2.52 -11.56
CA TYR A 100 -4.75 -3.52 -11.20
C TYR A 100 -5.91 -3.55 -12.20
N ALA A 101 -6.53 -4.71 -12.38
CA ALA A 101 -7.78 -4.79 -13.13
C ALA A 101 -8.95 -4.16 -12.32
N PRO A 102 -9.96 -3.58 -12.98
CA PRO A 102 -11.19 -3.15 -12.30
C PRO A 102 -11.81 -4.32 -11.53
N GLY A 103 -12.28 -4.07 -10.30
CA GLY A 103 -12.86 -5.13 -9.46
C GLY A 103 -11.84 -6.05 -8.77
N ALA A 104 -10.54 -5.85 -9.00
CA ALA A 104 -9.52 -6.74 -8.45
C ALA A 104 -9.45 -6.68 -6.91
N ALA A 105 -9.19 -7.83 -6.30
CA ALA A 105 -8.72 -7.92 -4.93
C ALA A 105 -7.23 -7.56 -4.88
N MET A 106 -6.92 -6.35 -4.45
CA MET A 106 -5.55 -5.85 -4.31
C MET A 106 -4.90 -6.44 -3.07
N LYS A 107 -3.73 -7.06 -3.25
CA LYS A 107 -2.82 -7.39 -2.14
C LYS A 107 -1.98 -6.16 -1.81
N LEU A 108 -2.09 -5.69 -0.58
CA LEU A 108 -1.33 -4.55 -0.06
C LEU A 108 -0.39 -5.04 1.02
N LYS A 109 0.76 -4.37 1.16
CA LYS A 109 1.72 -4.65 2.24
C LYS A 109 2.02 -3.37 3.00
N VAL A 110 1.82 -3.41 4.30
CA VAL A 110 2.15 -2.32 5.22
C VAL A 110 3.29 -2.75 6.11
N GLN A 111 4.22 -1.84 6.39
CA GLN A 111 5.22 -2.01 7.44
C GLN A 111 4.95 -1.00 8.55
N LEU A 112 4.85 -1.46 9.79
CA LEU A 112 4.95 -0.62 10.97
C LEU A 112 6.35 -0.80 11.57
N THR A 113 7.08 0.30 11.75
CA THR A 113 8.35 0.27 12.51
C THR A 113 8.13 0.58 13.99
N ALA A 114 6.95 1.11 14.33
CA ALA A 114 6.44 1.19 15.70
C ALA A 114 4.93 0.91 15.67
N ASN A 115 4.54 -0.24 16.22
CA ASN A 115 3.16 -0.73 16.20
C ASN A 115 2.39 -0.26 17.43
N HIS A 116 1.35 0.54 17.22
CA HIS A 116 0.52 1.12 18.28
C HIS A 116 -0.91 0.58 18.28
N LYS A 117 -1.12 -0.68 17.86
CA LYS A 117 -2.43 -1.35 17.75
C LYS A 117 -3.40 -0.54 16.87
N GLY A 118 -4.70 -0.57 17.11
CA GLY A 118 -5.68 0.21 16.32
C GLY A 118 -6.05 -0.47 15.02
N PHE A 119 -6.21 0.29 13.94
CA PHE A 119 -6.72 -0.24 12.68
C PHE A 119 -6.22 0.52 11.45
N PHE A 120 -6.18 -0.18 10.32
CA PHE A 120 -5.95 0.40 9.00
C PHE A 120 -7.27 0.58 8.23
N GLU A 121 -7.33 1.65 7.45
CA GLU A 121 -8.37 1.94 6.47
C GLU A 121 -7.72 2.22 5.11
N ILE A 122 -8.40 1.84 4.03
CA ILE A 122 -7.96 2.07 2.67
C ILE A 122 -9.02 2.89 1.93
N GLY A 123 -8.60 3.98 1.30
CA GLY A 123 -9.44 4.81 0.45
C GLY A 123 -8.92 4.89 -0.98
N LEU A 124 -9.82 5.13 -1.93
CA LEU A 124 -9.49 5.33 -3.34
C LEU A 124 -10.03 6.66 -3.83
N CYS A 125 -9.18 7.47 -4.45
CA CYS A 125 -9.56 8.70 -5.15
C CYS A 125 -9.21 8.56 -6.64
N LYS A 126 -10.15 8.86 -7.53
CA LYS A 126 -9.89 8.92 -8.97
C LYS A 126 -9.67 10.37 -9.39
N LEU A 127 -8.52 10.63 -10.03
CA LEU A 127 -8.15 11.92 -10.60
C LEU A 127 -8.26 11.85 -12.13
N ASN A 128 -8.90 12.85 -12.75
CA ASN A 128 -9.27 12.79 -14.17
C ASN A 128 -8.21 13.41 -15.08
N GLY A 129 -7.43 14.35 -14.57
CA GLY A 129 -6.30 14.98 -15.23
C GLY A 129 -4.99 14.77 -14.49
N PRO A 130 -3.85 14.96 -15.18
CA PRO A 130 -2.53 14.69 -14.63
C PRO A 130 -2.13 15.68 -13.53
N LYS A 131 -2.77 16.86 -13.47
CA LYS A 131 -2.54 17.92 -12.49
C LYS A 131 -3.66 18.07 -11.46
N ASP A 132 -4.68 17.22 -11.53
CA ASP A 132 -5.74 17.23 -10.52
C ASP A 132 -5.11 16.88 -9.16
N VAL A 133 -5.59 17.51 -8.10
CA VAL A 133 -5.10 17.28 -6.74
C VAL A 133 -6.20 16.59 -5.95
N GLU A 134 -5.83 15.52 -5.26
CA GLU A 134 -6.71 14.81 -4.35
C GLU A 134 -7.26 15.73 -3.25
N THR A 135 -8.55 15.51 -2.94
CA THR A 135 -9.25 16.18 -1.85
C THR A 135 -9.84 15.12 -0.92
N GLU A 136 -10.16 15.48 0.31
CA GLU A 136 -10.77 14.53 1.26
C GLU A 136 -12.05 13.92 0.70
N ALA A 137 -12.90 14.74 0.06
CA ALA A 137 -14.16 14.29 -0.53
C ALA A 137 -14.00 13.30 -1.69
N CYS A 138 -12.82 13.25 -2.33
CA CYS A 138 -12.56 12.33 -3.42
C CYS A 138 -12.40 10.89 -2.94
N PHE A 139 -11.86 10.69 -1.74
CA PHE A 139 -11.55 9.36 -1.22
C PHE A 139 -12.82 8.61 -0.84
N GLN A 140 -13.10 7.54 -1.57
CA GLN A 140 -14.14 6.57 -1.23
C GLN A 140 -13.51 5.40 -0.46
N PRO A 141 -14.10 4.95 0.66
CA PRO A 141 -13.57 3.83 1.43
C PRO A 141 -13.66 2.54 0.62
N LEU A 142 -12.63 1.71 0.72
CA LEU A 142 -12.62 0.35 0.20
C LEU A 142 -12.89 -0.64 1.33
N VAL A 143 -13.29 -1.86 0.95
CA VAL A 143 -13.55 -2.96 1.89
C VAL A 143 -12.68 -4.17 1.57
N GLN A 144 -12.44 -4.97 2.60
CA GLN A 144 -11.84 -6.28 2.47
C GLN A 144 -12.81 -7.25 1.77
N PRO A 145 -12.35 -8.40 1.25
CA PRO A 145 -13.22 -9.43 0.70
C PRO A 145 -14.30 -9.92 1.69
N SER A 146 -14.05 -9.84 3.00
CA SER A 146 -15.03 -10.14 4.04
C SER A 146 -16.17 -9.11 4.13
N GLY A 147 -16.01 -7.94 3.51
CA GLY A 147 -16.90 -6.79 3.64
C GLY A 147 -16.45 -5.78 4.71
N ASP A 148 -15.43 -6.10 5.51
CA ASP A 148 -14.93 -5.22 6.56
C ASP A 148 -14.17 -4.02 5.99
N ALA A 149 -14.52 -2.81 6.41
CA ALA A 149 -13.81 -1.58 6.02
C ALA A 149 -12.47 -1.39 6.74
N LYS A 150 -12.28 -2.03 7.89
CA LYS A 150 -11.13 -1.85 8.78
C LYS A 150 -10.36 -3.14 8.95
N TYR A 151 -9.04 -3.05 8.89
CA TYR A 151 -8.15 -4.12 9.31
C TYR A 151 -7.63 -3.84 10.73
N ASN A 152 -7.92 -4.72 11.69
CA ASN A 152 -7.45 -4.57 13.07
C ASN A 152 -5.97 -4.95 13.17
N VAL A 153 -5.15 -4.03 13.68
CA VAL A 153 -3.70 -4.22 13.79
C VAL A 153 -3.38 -5.18 14.94
N THR A 154 -2.77 -6.30 14.60
CA THR A 154 -2.19 -7.26 15.56
C THR A 154 -0.73 -6.91 15.87
N PRO A 155 -0.11 -7.50 16.91
CA PRO A 155 1.34 -7.38 17.10
C PRO A 155 2.10 -7.89 15.86
N GLY A 156 3.16 -7.17 15.47
CA GLY A 156 3.99 -7.48 14.31
C GLY A 156 4.47 -6.23 13.58
N ASP A 157 5.36 -6.45 12.61
CA ASP A 157 6.03 -5.38 11.86
C ASP A 157 5.51 -5.26 10.42
N PHE A 158 5.07 -6.38 9.83
CA PHE A 158 4.57 -6.43 8.46
C PHE A 158 3.16 -7.01 8.42
N PHE A 159 2.32 -6.42 7.59
CA PHE A 159 0.91 -6.77 7.46
C PHE A 159 0.56 -6.90 5.99
N ASP A 160 0.09 -8.08 5.60
CA ASP A 160 -0.49 -8.33 4.29
C ASP A 160 -2.01 -8.14 4.38
N LEU A 161 -2.52 -7.24 3.54
CA LEU A 161 -3.92 -6.83 3.51
C LEU A 161 -4.51 -7.18 2.15
N THR A 162 -5.80 -7.47 2.10
CA THR A 162 -6.53 -7.61 0.83
C THR A 162 -7.73 -6.68 0.81
N TYR A 163 -7.82 -5.80 -0.19
CA TYR A 163 -8.94 -4.86 -0.38
C TYR A 163 -9.44 -4.90 -1.82
N VAL A 164 -10.76 -4.74 -2.02
CA VAL A 164 -11.40 -4.89 -3.33
C VAL A 164 -11.59 -3.54 -3.99
N LEU A 165 -11.14 -3.42 -5.25
CA LEU A 165 -11.40 -2.25 -6.08
C LEU A 165 -12.85 -2.23 -6.58
N PRO A 166 -13.46 -1.06 -6.80
CA PRO A 166 -14.77 -0.99 -7.44
C PRO A 166 -14.68 -1.48 -8.91
N PRO A 167 -15.62 -2.32 -9.38
CA PRO A 167 -15.57 -2.89 -10.73
C PRO A 167 -15.77 -1.86 -11.86
N GLY A 168 -16.44 -0.73 -11.57
CA GLY A 168 -16.70 0.33 -12.55
C GLY A 168 -15.65 1.44 -12.59
N VAL A 169 -14.59 1.37 -11.78
CA VAL A 169 -13.58 2.43 -11.71
C VAL A 169 -12.39 2.07 -12.58
N THR A 170 -11.98 3.02 -13.43
CA THR A 170 -10.78 2.96 -14.26
C THR A 170 -10.02 4.27 -14.21
N CYS A 171 -8.70 4.19 -14.30
CA CYS A 171 -7.77 5.33 -14.31
C CYS A 171 -6.43 4.86 -14.92
N GLU A 172 -6.12 5.38 -16.10
CA GLU A 172 -4.87 5.10 -16.82
C GLU A 172 -4.49 6.27 -17.75
N GLY A 173 -3.25 6.26 -18.24
CA GLY A 173 -2.74 7.29 -19.15
C GLY A 173 -2.56 8.63 -18.43
N GLU A 174 -3.33 9.63 -18.83
CA GLU A 174 -3.34 10.97 -18.20
C GLU A 174 -4.20 11.03 -16.92
N SER A 175 -4.97 9.98 -16.64
CA SER A 175 -5.70 9.79 -15.40
C SER A 175 -4.95 8.81 -14.50
N HIS A 176 -5.03 9.01 -13.19
CA HIS A 176 -4.55 8.04 -12.20
C HIS A 176 -5.49 7.97 -11.00
N CYS A 177 -5.36 6.88 -10.25
CA CYS A 177 -6.00 6.77 -8.96
C CYS A 177 -4.96 6.90 -7.86
N VAL A 178 -5.36 7.56 -6.78
CA VAL A 178 -4.59 7.65 -5.55
C VAL A 178 -5.21 6.68 -4.56
N LEU A 179 -4.42 5.68 -4.16
CA LEU A 179 -4.75 4.80 -3.04
C LEU A 179 -4.23 5.44 -1.77
N ARG A 180 -5.07 5.59 -0.75
CA ARG A 180 -4.67 6.12 0.55
C ARG A 180 -4.77 5.05 1.62
N TRP A 181 -3.64 4.74 2.23
CA TRP A 181 -3.60 4.02 3.50
C TRP A 181 -3.68 5.02 4.65
N HIS A 182 -4.61 4.78 5.58
CA HIS A 182 -4.75 5.53 6.82
C HIS A 182 -4.60 4.57 7.99
N TYR A 183 -3.67 4.87 8.88
CA TYR A 183 -3.50 4.17 10.14
C TYR A 183 -4.01 5.05 11.28
N THR A 184 -4.90 4.52 12.12
CA THR A 184 -5.27 5.10 13.40
C THR A 184 -4.77 4.20 14.52
N GLY A 185 -3.86 4.71 15.35
CA GLY A 185 -3.31 4.01 16.50
C GLY A 185 -4.32 3.87 17.65
N TRP A 186 -3.93 3.16 18.70
CA TRP A 186 -4.74 2.93 19.90
C TRP A 186 -3.90 2.83 21.18
N ASN A 187 -2.85 3.63 21.27
CA ASN A 187 -1.93 3.69 22.41
C ASN A 187 -2.29 4.78 23.43
N ASN A 188 -3.11 5.77 23.06
CA ASN A 188 -3.51 6.84 23.98
C ASN A 188 -4.78 6.44 24.74
N TRP A 189 -4.62 6.00 25.99
CA TRP A 189 -5.74 5.57 26.82
C TRP A 189 -6.73 6.70 27.11
N GLY A 190 -8.03 6.44 26.88
CA GLY A 190 -9.10 7.40 27.15
C GLY A 190 -9.19 8.57 26.15
N ALA A 191 -8.34 8.60 25.12
CA ALA A 191 -8.40 9.60 24.08
C ALA A 191 -9.51 9.29 23.04
N SER A 192 -10.07 10.35 22.45
CA SER A 192 -10.95 10.21 21.28
C SER A 192 -10.16 9.72 20.05
N THR A 193 -10.85 9.39 18.96
CA THR A 193 -10.21 8.99 17.69
C THR A 193 -9.13 9.97 17.26
N TRP A 194 -9.41 11.29 17.25
CA TRP A 194 -8.45 12.32 16.87
C TRP A 194 -7.36 12.59 17.91
N GLY A 195 -7.54 12.09 19.13
CA GLY A 195 -6.50 12.07 20.16
C GLY A 195 -5.56 10.88 20.05
N GLN A 196 -5.76 9.99 19.07
CA GLN A 196 -4.79 8.95 18.72
C GLN A 196 -3.75 9.47 17.74
N GLU A 197 -2.67 8.70 17.56
CA GLU A 197 -1.75 8.93 16.47
C GLU A 197 -2.34 8.45 15.15
N HIS A 198 -2.09 9.21 14.09
CA HIS A 198 -2.55 8.89 12.75
C HIS A 198 -1.42 8.98 11.74
N PHE A 199 -1.50 8.16 10.69
CA PHE A 199 -0.57 8.18 9.56
C PHE A 199 -1.33 8.05 8.26
N TRP A 200 -0.95 8.84 7.27
CA TRP A 200 -1.53 8.74 5.92
C TRP A 200 -0.43 8.58 4.90
N ASN A 201 -0.66 7.70 3.94
CA ASN A 201 0.21 7.51 2.79
C ASN A 201 -0.63 7.44 1.52
N CYS A 202 -0.22 8.16 0.49
CA CYS A 202 -0.82 8.09 -0.84
C CYS A 202 0.10 7.34 -1.80
N ALA A 203 -0.47 6.44 -2.61
CA ALA A 203 0.23 5.72 -3.67
C ALA A 203 -0.51 5.90 -5.00
N ASP A 204 0.23 6.23 -6.05
CA ASP A 204 -0.31 6.36 -7.40
C ASP A 204 -0.44 4.98 -8.05
N ILE A 205 -1.64 4.62 -8.50
CA ILE A 205 -1.94 3.34 -9.15
C ILE A 205 -2.72 3.55 -10.45
N PHE A 206 -2.62 2.57 -11.33
CA PHE A 206 -3.53 2.45 -12.47
C PHE A 206 -4.57 1.36 -12.24
N ILE A 207 -5.77 1.60 -12.75
CA ILE A 207 -6.86 0.64 -12.81
C ILE A 207 -7.33 0.56 -14.26
N SER A 208 -7.06 -0.57 -14.91
CA SER A 208 -7.32 -0.74 -16.34
C SER A 208 -7.51 -2.21 -16.69
N SER A 209 -8.32 -2.49 -17.70
CA SER A 209 -8.46 -3.83 -18.27
C SER A 209 -7.16 -4.33 -18.92
N LYS A 210 -6.17 -3.45 -19.14
CA LYS A 210 -4.83 -3.81 -19.61
C LYS A 210 -3.90 -4.26 -18.48
N CYS A 211 -4.26 -3.99 -17.23
CA CYS A 211 -3.49 -4.48 -16.10
C CYS A 211 -3.67 -5.99 -15.96
N PRO A 212 -2.66 -6.71 -15.46
CA PRO A 212 -2.78 -8.13 -15.16
C PRO A 212 -4.03 -8.37 -14.30
N ALA A 213 -4.85 -9.36 -14.65
CA ALA A 213 -5.91 -9.81 -13.76
C ALA A 213 -5.28 -10.26 -12.43
N ALA A 214 -6.04 -10.27 -11.34
CA ALA A 214 -5.58 -10.85 -10.09
C ALA A 214 -5.21 -12.33 -10.32
N GLY A 215 -3.93 -12.60 -10.59
CA GLY A 215 -3.41 -13.90 -11.02
C GLY A 215 -2.41 -13.90 -12.20
N ASP A 216 -2.20 -12.76 -12.87
CA ASP A 216 -1.22 -12.64 -13.98
C ASP A 216 0.06 -11.89 -13.58
N ALA A 217 0.32 -11.74 -12.28
CA ALA A 217 1.49 -11.02 -11.77
C ALA A 217 2.79 -11.72 -12.21
N LYS A 218 3.62 -11.01 -12.98
CA LYS A 218 5.00 -11.43 -13.26
C LYS A 218 5.87 -11.04 -12.07
N TYR A 219 6.46 -12.02 -11.40
CA TYR A 219 7.39 -11.81 -10.30
C TYR A 219 8.82 -11.85 -10.83
N ASN A 220 9.66 -10.91 -10.41
CA ASN A 220 11.10 -11.03 -10.62
C ASN A 220 11.63 -12.09 -9.64
N VAL A 221 12.30 -13.11 -10.16
CA VAL A 221 12.77 -14.27 -9.41
C VAL A 221 14.29 -14.22 -9.30
N THR A 222 14.82 -14.39 -8.08
CA THR A 222 16.25 -14.53 -7.81
C THR A 222 16.57 -15.98 -7.45
N PRO A 223 17.76 -16.52 -7.80
CA PRO A 223 18.14 -17.87 -7.39
C PRO A 223 18.05 -18.05 -5.86
N GLY A 224 17.29 -19.06 -5.42
CA GLY A 224 17.09 -19.39 -4.00
C GLY A 224 15.78 -18.87 -3.39
N ASP A 225 14.99 -18.11 -4.13
CA ASP A 225 13.69 -17.62 -3.66
C ASP A 225 12.66 -18.77 -3.58
N PHE A 226 11.84 -18.74 -2.52
CA PHE A 226 10.61 -19.53 -2.40
C PHE A 226 9.41 -18.60 -2.57
N PHE A 227 8.40 -19.04 -3.31
CA PHE A 227 7.22 -18.23 -3.61
C PHE A 227 5.95 -18.95 -3.15
N ASP A 228 5.18 -18.28 -2.29
CA ASP A 228 3.79 -18.64 -2.02
C ASP A 228 2.88 -17.80 -2.92
N LEU A 229 2.23 -18.47 -3.87
CA LEU A 229 1.38 -17.82 -4.87
C LEU A 229 -0.09 -18.14 -4.58
N THR A 230 -0.81 -17.17 -4.03
CA THR A 230 -2.27 -17.27 -3.84
C THR A 230 -3.00 -16.63 -5.01
N TYR A 231 -3.84 -17.41 -5.68
CA TYR A 231 -4.66 -17.00 -6.82
C TYR A 231 -6.14 -16.99 -6.45
N VAL A 232 -6.88 -16.00 -6.97
CA VAL A 232 -8.35 -16.05 -6.94
C VAL A 232 -8.81 -16.72 -8.21
N LEU A 233 -9.56 -17.81 -8.08
CA LEU A 233 -10.06 -18.54 -9.23
C LEU A 233 -11.13 -17.72 -9.97
N PRO A 234 -11.18 -17.76 -11.31
CA PRO A 234 -12.26 -17.10 -12.04
C PRO A 234 -13.63 -17.62 -11.60
N PRO A 235 -14.67 -16.76 -11.54
CA PRO A 235 -16.00 -17.20 -11.14
C PRO A 235 -16.51 -18.36 -12.01
N GLY A 236 -17.03 -19.41 -11.38
CA GLY A 236 -17.62 -20.57 -12.06
C GLY A 236 -16.64 -21.64 -12.52
N VAL A 237 -15.33 -21.50 -12.24
CA VAL A 237 -14.36 -22.57 -12.49
C VAL A 237 -14.48 -23.64 -11.40
N THR A 238 -14.91 -24.83 -11.78
CA THR A 238 -14.94 -26.02 -10.93
C THR A 238 -14.42 -27.22 -11.73
N CYS A 239 -13.67 -28.10 -11.09
CA CYS A 239 -13.29 -29.39 -11.67
C CYS A 239 -13.61 -30.49 -10.67
N GLU A 240 -14.86 -30.93 -10.69
CA GLU A 240 -15.39 -32.03 -9.90
C GLU A 240 -15.78 -33.21 -10.82
N GLY A 241 -15.77 -34.44 -10.30
CA GLY A 241 -16.15 -35.63 -11.06
C GLY A 241 -15.16 -36.00 -12.17
N GLU A 242 -15.63 -36.10 -13.41
CA GLU A 242 -14.83 -36.47 -14.58
C GLU A 242 -14.04 -35.30 -15.21
N SER A 243 -14.16 -34.10 -14.64
CA SER A 243 -13.46 -32.90 -15.10
C SER A 243 -12.11 -32.73 -14.41
N HIS A 244 -11.08 -32.28 -15.14
CA HIS A 244 -9.73 -32.06 -14.64
C HIS A 244 -9.32 -30.58 -14.79
N CYS A 245 -8.67 -30.02 -13.78
CA CYS A 245 -8.02 -28.71 -13.89
C CYS A 245 -6.50 -28.87 -13.90
N VAL A 246 -5.86 -28.07 -14.74
CA VAL A 246 -4.40 -27.98 -14.80
C VAL A 246 -4.01 -26.54 -14.45
N LEU A 247 -3.25 -26.39 -13.37
CA LEU A 247 -2.55 -25.14 -13.10
C LEU A 247 -1.32 -25.11 -13.99
N ARG A 248 -1.17 -24.05 -14.79
CA ARG A 248 0.03 -23.82 -15.61
C ARG A 248 0.74 -22.56 -15.15
N TRP A 249 2.05 -22.64 -14.97
CA TRP A 249 2.90 -21.47 -14.75
C TRP A 249 4.09 -21.47 -15.70
N HIS A 250 4.68 -20.29 -15.86
CA HIS A 250 5.75 -20.03 -16.80
C HIS A 250 6.83 -19.20 -16.14
N TYR A 251 8.06 -19.69 -16.24
CA TYR A 251 9.24 -18.93 -15.87
C TYR A 251 10.05 -18.65 -17.15
N THR A 252 10.51 -17.41 -17.29
CA THR A 252 11.42 -17.01 -18.36
C THR A 252 12.75 -16.61 -17.74
N GLY A 253 13.81 -17.34 -18.10
CA GLY A 253 15.17 -17.05 -17.68
C GLY A 253 15.77 -15.92 -18.51
N TRP A 254 16.44 -14.97 -17.87
CA TRP A 254 17.13 -13.85 -18.53
C TRP A 254 18.65 -14.08 -18.62
N ASN A 255 19.05 -15.29 -19.01
CA ASN A 255 20.46 -15.65 -19.16
C ASN A 255 20.97 -15.51 -20.60
N ASN A 256 20.09 -15.29 -21.59
CA ASN A 256 20.50 -15.11 -22.97
C ASN A 256 20.68 -13.63 -23.33
N TRP A 257 21.93 -13.15 -23.20
CA TRP A 257 22.27 -11.75 -23.39
C TRP A 257 22.06 -11.30 -24.84
N GLY A 258 21.24 -10.27 -25.03
CA GLY A 258 20.92 -9.69 -26.34
C GLY A 258 19.75 -10.37 -27.08
N ALA A 259 19.16 -11.42 -26.52
CA ALA A 259 18.00 -12.08 -27.10
C ALA A 259 16.69 -11.33 -26.77
N SER A 260 15.76 -11.31 -27.74
CA SER A 260 14.39 -10.87 -27.51
C SER A 260 13.69 -11.78 -26.49
N THR A 261 12.51 -11.38 -26.01
CA THR A 261 11.73 -12.18 -25.05
C THR A 261 11.47 -13.61 -25.50
N TRP A 262 11.36 -13.86 -26.81
CA TRP A 262 11.18 -15.20 -27.39
C TRP A 262 12.48 -15.98 -27.56
N GLY A 263 13.63 -15.31 -27.50
CA GLY A 263 14.95 -15.94 -27.52
C GLY A 263 15.49 -16.22 -26.12
N GLN A 264 14.72 -15.94 -25.07
CA GLN A 264 15.05 -16.30 -23.70
C GLN A 264 14.68 -17.77 -23.42
N GLU A 265 15.29 -18.34 -22.39
CA GLU A 265 14.92 -19.69 -21.95
C GLU A 265 13.53 -19.68 -21.30
N HIS A 266 12.64 -20.56 -21.76
CA HIS A 266 11.27 -20.64 -21.27
C HIS A 266 11.02 -21.99 -20.63
N PHE A 267 10.54 -21.96 -19.38
CA PHE A 267 10.21 -23.14 -18.59
C PHE A 267 8.71 -23.12 -18.33
N TRP A 268 8.01 -24.04 -18.96
CA TRP A 268 6.58 -24.23 -18.79
C TRP A 268 6.35 -25.40 -17.85
N ASN A 269 5.54 -25.18 -16.81
CA ASN A 269 5.25 -26.19 -15.82
C ASN A 269 3.74 -26.28 -15.64
N CYS A 270 3.29 -27.48 -15.27
CA CYS A 270 1.89 -27.79 -15.04
C CYS A 270 1.74 -28.65 -13.78
N ALA A 271 0.63 -28.50 -13.08
CA ALA A 271 0.22 -29.39 -12.01
C ALA A 271 -1.28 -29.65 -12.11
N ASP A 272 -1.68 -30.90 -11.95
CA ASP A 272 -3.10 -31.24 -11.80
C ASP A 272 -3.59 -30.73 -10.45
N ILE A 273 -4.72 -30.01 -10.47
CA ILE A 273 -5.33 -29.44 -9.27
C ILE A 273 -6.80 -29.84 -9.20
N PHE A 274 -7.33 -29.88 -7.98
CA PHE A 274 -8.73 -30.13 -7.70
C PHE A 274 -9.38 -28.85 -7.16
N ILE A 275 -10.41 -28.37 -7.85
CA ILE A 275 -11.18 -27.18 -7.46
C ILE A 275 -12.60 -27.62 -7.16
N SER A 276 -12.94 -27.62 -5.88
CA SER A 276 -14.28 -27.96 -5.39
C SER A 276 -14.71 -26.98 -4.32
N SER A 277 -16.01 -26.67 -4.31
CA SER A 277 -16.67 -25.93 -3.22
C SER A 277 -16.59 -26.64 -1.86
N LYS A 278 -16.22 -27.93 -1.86
CA LYS A 278 -16.04 -28.77 -0.67
C LYS A 278 -14.62 -28.71 -0.11
N CYS A 279 -13.66 -28.14 -0.84
CA CYS A 279 -12.33 -27.89 -0.30
C CYS A 279 -12.42 -26.84 0.83
N PRO A 280 -11.73 -27.04 1.96
CA PRO A 280 -11.72 -26.04 3.02
C PRO A 280 -11.14 -24.72 2.51
N ALA A 281 -11.72 -23.60 2.94
CA ALA A 281 -11.10 -22.30 2.72
C ALA A 281 -9.73 -22.30 3.42
N ALA A 282 -8.68 -21.96 2.67
CA ALA A 282 -7.33 -21.80 3.20
C ALA A 282 -7.23 -20.57 4.12
#